data_AF-A0A1G2RF13-F1
#
_entry.id   AF-A0A1G2RF13-F1
#
_cell.length_a   1.000
_cell.length_b   1.000
_cell.length_c   1.000
_cell.angle_alpha   90.00
_cell.angle_beta   90.00
_cell.angle_gamma   90.00
#
_symmetry.space_group_name_H-M   'P 1'
#
loop_
_entity.id
_entity.type
_entity.pdbx_description
1 polymer ?
#
loop_
_entity_poly.entity_id
_entity_poly.type
_entity_poly.pdbx_seq_one_letter_code
_entity_poly.pdbx_strand_id
1 'polypeptide(L)'
;MERRAVKYKEYPEPLEMADYEAATRQFVEHAMRHPDARAVYRYGTLRNPGISDLDFVVVFPERVQDQGVFSSIKQAPEEVLHLVGRGNIMFMNEDSFRRIHYIDPGLQLKLLAGREYEFFHPTEAQWAFRQTASVLDWLPERVWRILRAQEEEVLFVTHTLVRLRSLSHSFQNVTAMVALPAADRFCQKLDELRAVWFSLSQTEQQRSLLAMMREAVDAGKETLAAWFSSMVPDIHISCGFQTGEVAYLPGLRYVSSREFAVRREAEELRFHMPCRWFDHYRFYAQQEGALGSSIRAISREIGESTRCLTSEYQSFLAEKYAACNSNFAWALRHNLGLGGSFRFGFLLPRLLPSVP
;
A
#
# COMPACT_ATOMS: atom_id res chain seq x y z
N MET A 1 28.87 -16.47 1.49
CA MET A 1 28.28 -16.41 0.13
C MET A 1 28.58 -15.02 -0.41
N GLU A 2 29.45 -14.88 -1.41
CA GLU A 2 29.75 -13.57 -2.00
C GLU A 2 28.46 -12.98 -2.60
N ARG A 3 28.07 -11.79 -2.16
CA ARG A 3 26.94 -11.07 -2.76
C ARG A 3 27.30 -10.79 -4.23
N ARG A 4 26.46 -11.26 -5.16
CA ARG A 4 26.52 -10.84 -6.57
C ARG A 4 26.52 -9.30 -6.63
N ALA A 5 27.28 -8.75 -7.56
CA ALA A 5 27.33 -7.31 -7.77
C ALA A 5 25.94 -6.79 -8.15
N VAL A 6 25.40 -5.84 -7.37
CA VAL A 6 24.09 -5.23 -7.61
C VAL A 6 24.22 -4.21 -8.75
N LYS A 7 23.36 -4.32 -9.77
CA LYS A 7 23.22 -3.35 -10.85
C LYS A 7 22.17 -2.31 -10.47
N TYR A 8 22.44 -1.04 -10.73
CA TYR A 8 21.51 0.06 -10.43
C TYR A 8 20.95 0.64 -11.73
N LYS A 9 19.64 0.87 -11.79
CA LYS A 9 18.92 1.44 -12.94
C LYS A 9 17.93 2.52 -12.48
N GLU A 10 17.43 3.33 -13.42
CA GLU A 10 16.39 4.34 -13.17
C GLU A 10 16.76 5.25 -11.99
N TYR A 11 17.86 6.01 -12.16
CA TYR A 11 18.24 7.03 -11.20
C TYR A 11 17.25 8.20 -11.27
N PRO A 12 16.94 8.84 -10.12
CA PRO A 12 16.26 10.11 -10.10
C PRO A 12 16.98 11.14 -10.97
N GLU A 13 16.22 11.94 -11.71
CA GLU A 13 16.72 13.07 -12.48
C GLU A 13 16.37 14.37 -11.74
N PRO A 14 17.24 15.40 -11.77
CA PRO A 14 16.92 16.68 -11.15
C PRO A 14 15.77 17.34 -11.91
N LEU A 15 14.69 17.63 -11.19
CA LEU A 15 13.51 18.32 -11.72
C LEU A 15 13.16 19.50 -10.82
N GLU A 16 12.33 20.40 -11.32
CA GLU A 16 11.78 21.51 -10.58
C GLU A 16 10.29 21.32 -10.29
N MET A 17 9.74 22.08 -9.35
CA MET A 17 8.29 22.05 -9.08
C MET A 17 7.47 22.46 -10.31
N ALA A 18 8.02 23.33 -11.16
CA ALA A 18 7.38 23.77 -12.40
C ALA A 18 7.09 22.61 -13.37
N ASP A 19 7.97 21.59 -13.42
CA ASP A 19 7.77 20.39 -14.25
C ASP A 19 6.55 19.60 -13.78
N TYR A 20 6.41 19.44 -12.46
CA TYR A 20 5.27 18.75 -11.84
C TYR A 20 3.97 19.52 -12.06
N GLU A 21 4.00 20.85 -11.98
CA GLU A 21 2.84 21.69 -12.24
C GLU A 21 2.41 21.63 -13.70
N ALA A 22 3.37 21.67 -14.64
CA ALA A 22 3.10 21.52 -16.06
C ALA A 22 2.49 20.16 -16.37
N ALA A 23 3.09 19.07 -15.89
CA ALA A 23 2.55 17.72 -16.08
C ALA A 23 1.18 17.54 -15.43
N THR A 24 0.94 18.15 -14.26
CA THR A 24 -0.37 18.14 -13.62
C THR A 24 -1.43 18.82 -14.49
N ARG A 25 -1.14 20.00 -15.05
CA ARG A 25 -2.07 20.69 -15.96
C ARG A 25 -2.37 19.85 -17.20
N GLN A 26 -1.34 19.32 -17.85
CA GLN A 26 -1.51 18.48 -19.03
C GLN A 26 -2.33 17.20 -18.73
N PHE A 27 -2.07 16.55 -17.59
CA PHE A 27 -2.84 15.37 -17.18
C PHE A 27 -4.31 15.71 -16.95
N VAL A 28 -4.58 16.81 -16.23
CA VAL A 28 -5.95 17.26 -15.95
C VAL A 28 -6.69 17.59 -17.24
N GLU A 29 -6.07 18.33 -18.15
CA GLU A 29 -6.66 18.63 -19.46
C GLU A 29 -6.93 17.36 -20.26
N HIS A 30 -6.00 16.41 -20.26
CA HIS A 30 -6.16 15.12 -20.94
C HIS A 30 -7.34 14.31 -20.36
N ALA A 31 -7.37 14.14 -19.04
CA ALA A 31 -8.41 13.37 -18.36
C ALA A 31 -9.81 14.00 -18.48
N MET A 32 -9.91 15.33 -18.34
CA MET A 32 -11.19 16.05 -18.35
C MET A 32 -11.79 16.25 -19.75
N ARG A 33 -11.10 15.88 -20.83
CA ARG A 33 -11.69 15.81 -22.18
C ARG A 33 -12.75 14.72 -22.30
N HIS A 34 -12.72 13.74 -21.40
CA HIS A 34 -13.66 12.63 -21.42
C HIS A 34 -14.94 12.99 -20.64
N PRO A 35 -16.13 12.92 -21.26
CA PRO A 35 -17.39 13.35 -20.60
C PRO A 35 -17.75 12.59 -19.32
N ASP A 36 -17.26 11.35 -19.19
CA ASP A 36 -17.48 10.51 -18.01
C ASP A 36 -16.50 10.81 -16.85
N ALA A 37 -15.42 11.56 -17.09
CA ALA A 37 -14.53 12.00 -16.02
C ALA A 37 -15.21 13.13 -15.22
N ARG A 38 -15.58 12.84 -13.97
CA ARG A 38 -16.31 13.79 -13.09
C ARG A 38 -15.38 14.72 -12.32
N ALA A 39 -14.23 14.21 -11.91
CA ALA A 39 -13.23 14.97 -11.20
C ALA A 39 -11.85 14.34 -11.32
N VAL A 40 -10.82 15.18 -11.16
CA VAL A 40 -9.43 14.77 -11.02
C VAL A 40 -8.90 15.33 -9.70
N TYR A 41 -8.35 14.45 -8.89
CA TYR A 41 -7.68 14.77 -7.64
C TYR A 41 -6.23 14.35 -7.69
N ARG A 42 -5.35 15.11 -7.04
CA ARG A 42 -4.00 14.66 -6.69
C ARG A 42 -4.01 14.11 -5.28
N TYR A 43 -3.28 13.04 -5.04
CA TYR A 43 -2.98 12.59 -3.68
C TYR A 43 -1.47 12.57 -3.42
N GLY A 44 -1.07 12.41 -2.15
CA GLY A 44 0.34 12.38 -1.76
C GLY A 44 1.02 13.75 -1.70
N THR A 45 2.34 13.74 -1.51
CA THR A 45 3.15 14.96 -1.31
C THR A 45 4.29 15.08 -2.30
N LEU A 46 4.43 16.26 -2.92
CA LEU A 46 5.53 16.60 -3.83
C LEU A 46 6.60 17.39 -3.08
N ARG A 47 7.41 16.72 -2.26
CA ARG A 47 8.45 17.40 -1.43
C ARG A 47 9.84 17.39 -2.06
N ASN A 48 10.17 16.35 -2.83
CA ASN A 48 11.47 16.20 -3.46
C ASN A 48 11.26 16.01 -4.97
N PRO A 49 11.24 17.10 -5.76
CA PRO A 49 11.22 17.01 -7.22
C PRO A 49 12.32 16.08 -7.74
N GLY A 50 12.01 15.28 -8.77
CA GLY A 50 12.94 14.29 -9.33
C GLY A 50 12.90 12.93 -8.64
N ILE A 51 12.41 12.85 -7.39
CA ILE A 51 12.28 11.60 -6.62
C ILE A 51 10.81 11.28 -6.31
N SER A 52 9.94 12.29 -6.27
CA SER A 52 8.51 12.11 -5.95
C SER A 52 7.73 11.77 -7.22
N ASP A 53 6.71 10.92 -7.11
CA ASP A 53 5.81 10.63 -8.22
C ASP A 53 4.57 11.56 -8.17
N LEU A 54 3.88 11.72 -9.30
CA LEU A 54 2.54 12.30 -9.37
C LEU A 54 1.49 11.20 -9.21
N ASP A 55 0.66 11.37 -8.20
CA ASP A 55 -0.38 10.42 -7.81
C ASP A 55 -1.76 11.04 -8.08
N PHE A 56 -2.55 10.40 -8.94
CA PHE A 56 -3.86 10.94 -9.37
C PHE A 56 -5.02 9.98 -9.09
N VAL A 57 -6.17 10.53 -8.66
CA VAL A 57 -7.45 9.84 -8.70
C VAL A 57 -8.33 10.50 -9.76
N VAL A 58 -8.86 9.71 -10.69
CA VAL A 58 -9.89 10.15 -11.62
C VAL A 58 -11.22 9.50 -11.24
N VAL A 59 -12.22 10.34 -10.97
CA VAL A 59 -13.52 9.93 -10.45
C VAL A 59 -14.52 9.80 -11.59
N PHE A 60 -15.24 8.69 -11.62
CA PHE A 60 -16.21 8.32 -12.65
C PHE A 60 -17.59 8.07 -12.05
N PRO A 61 -18.67 8.18 -12.84
CA PRO A 61 -19.97 7.66 -12.45
C PRO A 61 -19.94 6.14 -12.29
N GLU A 62 -20.97 5.59 -11.64
CA GLU A 62 -21.12 4.13 -11.49
C GLU A 62 -21.16 3.39 -12.83
N ARG A 63 -21.77 4.02 -13.85
CA ARG A 63 -21.82 3.51 -15.22
C ARG A 63 -21.06 4.45 -16.14
N VAL A 64 -19.97 3.96 -16.71
CA VAL A 64 -19.18 4.67 -17.73
C VAL A 64 -19.66 4.25 -19.12
N GLN A 65 -19.93 5.22 -19.99
CA GLN A 65 -20.45 4.99 -21.33
C GLN A 65 -19.34 4.51 -22.27
N ASP A 66 -18.21 5.21 -22.25
CA ASP A 66 -17.03 4.87 -23.06
C ASP A 66 -15.99 4.13 -22.22
N GLN A 67 -15.90 2.81 -22.39
CA GLN A 67 -14.90 2.00 -21.68
C GLN A 67 -13.46 2.27 -22.16
N GLY A 68 -13.29 2.85 -23.36
CA GLY A 68 -11.98 3.24 -23.90
C GLY A 68 -11.33 4.40 -23.14
N VAL A 69 -12.11 5.13 -22.33
CA VAL A 69 -11.64 6.25 -21.51
C VAL A 69 -10.45 5.88 -20.62
N PHE A 70 -10.50 4.71 -19.99
CA PHE A 70 -9.48 4.33 -19.02
C PHE A 70 -8.13 4.07 -19.69
N SER A 71 -8.14 3.37 -20.82
CA SER A 71 -6.94 3.18 -21.63
C SER A 71 -6.42 4.50 -22.17
N SER A 72 -7.31 5.40 -22.61
CA SER A 72 -6.93 6.71 -23.13
C SER A 72 -6.26 7.57 -22.06
N ILE A 73 -6.80 7.61 -20.83
CA ILE A 73 -6.19 8.35 -19.71
C ILE A 73 -4.85 7.73 -19.30
N LYS A 74 -4.73 6.39 -19.28
CA LYS A 74 -3.44 5.70 -19.02
C LYS A 74 -2.39 5.96 -20.12
N GLN A 75 -2.81 6.42 -21.30
CA GLN A 75 -1.96 6.83 -22.41
C GLN A 75 -1.78 8.36 -22.47
N ALA A 76 -1.78 9.03 -21.30
CA ALA A 76 -1.36 10.43 -21.21
C ALA A 76 0.03 10.65 -21.88
N PRO A 77 0.36 11.89 -22.28
CA PRO A 77 1.64 12.20 -22.90
C PRO A 77 2.84 11.63 -22.13
N GLU A 78 3.88 11.18 -22.84
CA GLU A 78 5.01 10.47 -22.23
C GLU A 78 5.72 11.30 -21.14
N GLU A 79 5.87 12.60 -21.37
CA GLU A 79 6.39 13.58 -20.41
C GLU A 79 5.59 13.61 -19.09
N VAL A 80 4.27 13.42 -19.15
CA VAL A 80 3.40 13.30 -17.97
C VAL A 80 3.61 11.94 -17.31
N LEU A 81 3.59 10.86 -18.09
CA LEU A 81 3.70 9.49 -17.57
C LEU A 81 5.06 9.21 -16.91
N HIS A 82 6.11 9.92 -17.33
CA HIS A 82 7.42 9.87 -16.69
C HIS A 82 7.35 10.34 -15.22
N LEU A 83 6.58 11.39 -14.94
CA LEU A 83 6.43 11.94 -13.58
C LEU A 83 5.34 11.25 -12.76
N VAL A 84 4.30 10.75 -13.41
CA VAL A 84 3.23 10.00 -12.75
C VAL A 84 3.76 8.69 -12.19
N GLY A 85 4.70 8.04 -12.88
CA GLY A 85 5.01 6.64 -12.60
C GLY A 85 3.82 5.81 -13.03
N ARG A 86 3.93 5.08 -14.15
CA ARG A 86 2.84 4.47 -14.94
C ARG A 86 1.74 3.68 -14.19
N GLY A 87 1.90 3.39 -12.89
CA GLY A 87 0.92 2.70 -12.02
C GLY A 87 0.22 3.56 -10.95
N ASN A 88 0.37 4.89 -10.97
CA ASN A 88 -0.13 5.80 -9.92
C ASN A 88 -1.40 6.60 -10.31
N ILE A 89 -2.10 6.16 -11.36
CA ILE A 89 -3.43 6.68 -11.72
C ILE A 89 -4.48 5.71 -11.19
N MET A 90 -5.26 6.17 -10.21
CA MET A 90 -6.37 5.44 -9.63
C MET A 90 -7.68 5.85 -10.30
N PHE A 91 -8.49 4.85 -10.64
CA PHE A 91 -9.84 5.06 -11.17
C PHE A 91 -10.83 4.62 -10.10
N MET A 92 -11.82 5.46 -9.78
CA MET A 92 -12.84 5.12 -8.79
C MET A 92 -14.20 5.61 -9.23
N ASN A 93 -15.26 4.89 -8.85
CA ASN A 93 -16.61 5.44 -8.91
C ASN A 93 -16.84 6.48 -7.81
N GLU A 94 -17.84 7.34 -7.97
CA GLU A 94 -18.18 8.40 -7.01
C GLU A 94 -18.39 7.87 -5.58
N ASP A 95 -19.13 6.76 -5.41
CA ASP A 95 -19.46 6.21 -4.09
C ASP A 95 -18.20 5.70 -3.35
N SER A 96 -17.35 4.95 -4.04
CA SER A 96 -16.10 4.44 -3.48
C SER A 96 -15.13 5.58 -3.17
N PHE A 97 -15.07 6.59 -4.03
CA PHE A 97 -14.22 7.75 -3.82
C PHE A 97 -14.64 8.55 -2.57
N ARG A 98 -15.94 8.72 -2.33
CA ARG A 98 -16.45 9.36 -1.11
C ARG A 98 -16.07 8.60 0.16
N ARG A 99 -15.83 7.29 0.07
CA ARG A 99 -15.45 6.40 1.19
C ARG A 99 -13.94 6.18 1.28
N ILE A 100 -13.13 6.86 0.48
CA ILE A 100 -11.68 6.61 0.39
C ILE A 100 -10.96 6.71 1.74
N HIS A 101 -11.44 7.54 2.66
CA HIS A 101 -10.88 7.68 4.00
C HIS A 101 -11.21 6.53 4.96
N TYR A 102 -12.12 5.62 4.63
CA TYR A 102 -12.21 4.33 5.33
C TYR A 102 -11.08 3.38 4.94
N ILE A 103 -10.48 3.61 3.77
CA ILE A 103 -9.39 2.79 3.27
C ILE A 103 -8.05 3.41 3.65
N ASP A 104 -7.87 4.71 3.41
CA ASP A 104 -6.73 5.51 3.85
C ASP A 104 -7.15 6.95 4.24
N PRO A 105 -7.44 7.24 5.51
CA PRO A 105 -7.75 8.60 5.96
C PRO A 105 -6.54 9.52 6.00
N GLY A 106 -5.31 9.00 5.91
CA GLY A 106 -4.10 9.81 5.79
C GLY A 106 -3.89 10.36 4.38
N LEU A 107 -4.71 9.92 3.43
CA LEU A 107 -4.64 10.31 2.04
C LEU A 107 -5.04 11.78 1.90
N GLN A 108 -4.06 12.65 1.67
CA GLN A 108 -4.32 14.06 1.42
C GLN A 108 -4.79 14.24 -0.02
N LEU A 109 -6.05 14.60 -0.21
CA LEU A 109 -6.65 14.81 -1.53
C LEU A 109 -6.70 16.30 -1.85
N LYS A 110 -6.17 16.68 -3.01
CA LYS A 110 -6.29 18.03 -3.57
C LYS A 110 -7.12 17.95 -4.85
N LEU A 111 -8.27 18.61 -4.86
CA LEU A 111 -9.05 18.77 -6.08
C LEU A 111 -8.23 19.56 -7.11
N LEU A 112 -8.14 19.03 -8.33
CA LEU A 112 -7.48 19.70 -9.44
C LEU A 112 -8.48 20.19 -10.49
N ALA A 113 -9.54 19.42 -10.75
CA ALA A 113 -10.62 19.81 -11.65
C ALA A 113 -11.90 18.99 -11.41
N GLY A 114 -13.04 19.55 -11.82
CA GLY A 114 -14.34 18.89 -11.79
C GLY A 114 -15.08 19.08 -10.47
N ARG A 115 -15.85 18.06 -10.09
CA ARG A 115 -16.75 18.10 -8.92
C ARG A 115 -15.99 17.93 -7.60
N GLU A 116 -16.37 18.74 -6.60
CA GLU A 116 -15.99 18.53 -5.21
C GLU A 116 -16.90 17.50 -4.52
N TYR A 117 -16.30 16.59 -3.75
CA TYR A 117 -17.01 15.54 -3.02
C TYR A 117 -16.91 15.74 -1.51
N GLU A 118 -18.04 15.51 -0.84
CA GLU A 118 -18.06 15.32 0.61
C GLU A 118 -17.67 13.87 0.93
N PHE A 119 -16.65 13.74 1.78
CA PHE A 119 -16.09 12.45 2.18
C PHE A 119 -16.73 11.92 3.45
N PHE A 120 -16.88 10.61 3.50
CA PHE A 120 -17.20 9.89 4.72
C PHE A 120 -15.91 9.60 5.49
N HIS A 121 -15.89 9.94 6.77
CA HIS A 121 -14.74 9.76 7.64
C HIS A 121 -15.05 8.73 8.75
N PRO A 122 -14.07 7.89 9.13
CA PRO A 122 -14.18 7.13 10.37
C PRO A 122 -14.41 8.07 11.57
N THR A 123 -15.26 7.65 12.50
CA THR A 123 -15.48 8.37 13.77
C THR A 123 -14.22 8.36 14.64
N GLU A 124 -14.15 9.24 15.66
CA GLU A 124 -13.05 9.22 16.64
C GLU A 124 -12.92 7.85 17.33
N ALA A 125 -14.05 7.20 17.65
CA ALA A 125 -14.07 5.86 18.22
C ALA A 125 -13.48 4.80 17.28
N GLN A 126 -13.63 4.98 15.96
CA GLN A 126 -13.08 4.09 14.94
C GLN A 126 -11.60 4.39 14.62
N TRP A 127 -11.03 5.47 15.14
CA TRP A 127 -9.66 5.88 14.80
C TRP A 127 -8.63 4.80 15.16
N ALA A 128 -8.73 4.20 16.35
CA ALA A 128 -7.82 3.12 16.78
C ALA A 128 -7.96 1.86 15.90
N PHE A 129 -9.18 1.51 15.52
CA PHE A 129 -9.45 0.41 14.58
C PHE A 129 -8.87 0.68 13.20
N ARG A 130 -8.96 1.92 12.72
CA ARG A 130 -8.33 2.35 11.49
C ARG A 130 -6.82 2.18 11.55
N GLN A 131 -6.17 2.71 12.58
CA GLN A 131 -4.71 2.61 12.69
C GLN A 131 -4.29 1.15 12.68
N THR A 132 -5.00 0.32 13.43
CA THR A 132 -4.79 -1.13 13.50
C THR A 132 -4.89 -1.77 12.12
N ALA A 133 -5.99 -1.55 11.40
CA ALA A 133 -6.18 -2.10 10.07
C ALA A 133 -5.09 -1.63 9.10
N SER A 134 -4.73 -0.33 9.12
CA SER A 134 -3.67 0.21 8.27
C SER A 134 -2.31 -0.44 8.55
N VAL A 135 -1.97 -0.70 9.81
CA VAL A 135 -0.70 -1.37 10.15
C VAL A 135 -0.72 -2.81 9.65
N LEU A 136 -1.80 -3.56 9.90
CA LEU A 136 -1.92 -4.96 9.48
C LEU A 136 -1.90 -5.12 7.95
N ASP A 137 -2.48 -4.17 7.21
CA ASP A 137 -2.56 -4.16 5.74
C ASP A 137 -1.25 -3.79 5.06
N TRP A 138 -0.52 -2.82 5.61
CA TRP A 138 0.55 -2.15 4.88
C TRP A 138 1.94 -2.39 5.42
N LEU A 139 2.12 -2.42 6.74
CA LEU A 139 3.47 -2.45 7.32
C LEU A 139 4.21 -3.77 6.97
N PRO A 140 3.62 -4.97 7.17
CA PRO A 140 4.25 -6.23 6.77
C PRO A 140 4.60 -6.29 5.29
N GLU A 141 3.70 -5.81 4.42
CA GLU A 141 3.89 -5.73 2.96
C GLU A 141 5.12 -4.91 2.58
N ARG A 142 5.23 -3.71 3.15
CA ARG A 142 6.28 -2.75 2.81
C ARG A 142 7.63 -3.24 3.29
N VAL A 143 7.70 -3.79 4.52
CA VAL A 143 8.93 -4.43 5.04
C VAL A 143 9.36 -5.59 4.14
N TRP A 144 8.41 -6.46 3.76
CA TRP A 144 8.68 -7.58 2.86
C TRP A 144 9.20 -7.14 1.49
N ARG A 145 8.63 -6.09 0.90
CA ARG A 145 9.09 -5.56 -0.40
C ARG A 145 10.51 -5.01 -0.35
N ILE A 146 10.91 -4.37 0.75
CA ILE A 146 12.30 -3.95 0.93
C ILE A 146 13.21 -5.15 1.10
N LEU A 147 12.82 -6.14 1.92
CA LEU A 147 13.56 -7.40 2.07
C LEU A 147 13.81 -8.10 0.73
N ARG A 148 12.78 -8.20 -0.11
CA ARG A 148 12.88 -8.79 -1.46
C ARG A 148 13.76 -7.98 -2.38
N ALA A 149 13.64 -6.65 -2.36
CA ALA A 149 14.49 -5.79 -3.16
C ALA A 149 15.99 -5.97 -2.81
N GLN A 150 16.34 -6.25 -1.55
CA GLN A 150 17.73 -6.53 -1.16
C GLN A 150 18.33 -7.81 -1.77
N GLU A 151 17.48 -8.69 -2.32
CA GLU A 151 17.88 -9.94 -3.00
C GLU A 151 17.96 -9.77 -4.53
N GLU A 152 17.44 -8.67 -5.07
CA GLU A 152 17.40 -8.43 -6.51
C GLU A 152 18.80 -8.08 -7.05
N GLU A 153 19.16 -8.64 -8.19
CA GLU A 153 20.41 -8.29 -8.89
C GLU A 153 20.36 -6.90 -9.51
N VAL A 154 19.15 -6.36 -9.72
CA VAL A 154 18.90 -5.06 -10.33
C VAL A 154 18.04 -4.24 -9.38
N LEU A 155 18.57 -3.12 -8.90
CA LEU A 155 17.83 -2.14 -8.12
C LEU A 155 17.44 -0.95 -8.99
N PHE A 156 16.13 -0.73 -9.09
CA PHE A 156 15.57 0.50 -9.65
C PHE A 156 15.57 1.58 -8.56
N VAL A 157 16.42 2.59 -8.73
CA VAL A 157 16.80 3.53 -7.66
C VAL A 157 15.62 4.40 -7.25
N THR A 158 14.94 5.05 -8.20
CA THR A 158 13.74 5.86 -7.94
C THR A 158 12.66 5.03 -7.24
N HIS A 159 12.33 3.86 -7.78
CA HIS A 159 11.35 2.96 -7.17
C HIS A 159 11.73 2.53 -5.75
N THR A 160 13.01 2.32 -5.47
CA THR A 160 13.49 1.95 -4.13
C THR A 160 13.33 3.10 -3.16
N LEU A 161 13.67 4.33 -3.54
CA LEU A 161 13.46 5.53 -2.73
C LEU A 161 11.97 5.78 -2.43
N VAL A 162 11.10 5.54 -3.41
CA VAL A 162 9.64 5.63 -3.24
C VAL A 162 9.12 4.54 -2.29
N ARG A 163 9.60 3.30 -2.40
CA ARG A 163 9.25 2.21 -1.47
C ARG A 163 9.68 2.52 -0.03
N LEU A 164 10.89 3.05 0.16
CA LEU A 164 11.37 3.49 1.48
C LEU A 164 10.48 4.61 2.05
N ARG A 165 10.05 5.56 1.21
CA ARG A 165 9.12 6.61 1.64
C ARG A 165 7.76 6.06 2.03
N SER A 166 7.23 5.10 1.26
CA SER A 166 5.99 4.40 1.60
C SER A 166 6.10 3.70 2.96
N LEU A 167 7.23 3.05 3.25
CA LEU A 167 7.48 2.43 4.56
C LEU A 167 7.55 3.47 5.70
N SER A 168 8.19 4.61 5.48
CA SER A 168 8.23 5.72 6.45
C SER A 168 6.83 6.19 6.85
N HIS A 169 5.87 6.25 5.91
CA HIS A 169 4.47 6.54 6.25
C HIS A 169 3.82 5.47 7.14
N SER A 170 4.17 4.18 6.96
CA SER A 170 3.71 3.14 7.90
C SER A 170 4.31 3.32 9.29
N PHE A 171 5.59 3.69 9.39
CA PHE A 171 6.22 3.96 10.68
C PHE A 171 5.57 5.14 11.40
N GLN A 172 5.31 6.24 10.69
CA GLN A 172 4.61 7.41 11.24
C GLN A 172 3.21 7.06 11.78
N ASN A 173 2.48 6.16 11.11
CA ASN A 173 1.19 5.69 11.61
C ASN A 173 1.31 4.92 12.92
N VAL A 174 2.37 4.12 13.07
CA VAL A 174 2.62 3.38 14.31
C VAL A 174 3.14 4.30 15.41
N THR A 175 4.04 5.24 15.08
CA THR A 175 4.64 6.15 16.06
C THR A 175 3.61 7.10 16.68
N ALA A 176 2.52 7.39 15.96
CA ALA A 176 1.35 8.09 16.49
C ALA A 176 0.59 7.31 17.58
N MET A 177 0.78 6.00 17.69
CA MET A 177 0.15 5.14 18.72
C MET A 177 1.13 4.73 19.82
N VAL A 178 2.39 4.48 19.45
CA VAL A 178 3.41 3.89 20.31
C VAL A 178 4.73 4.57 19.99
N ALA A 179 5.43 5.11 21.00
CA ALA A 179 6.72 5.74 20.76
C ALA A 179 7.74 4.71 20.23
N LEU A 180 8.28 4.93 19.02
CA LEU A 180 9.26 4.05 18.38
C LEU A 180 10.45 4.86 17.86
N PRO A 181 11.44 5.16 18.72
CA PRO A 181 12.58 6.01 18.37
C PRO A 181 13.38 5.52 17.15
N ALA A 182 13.46 4.20 16.93
CA ALA A 182 14.12 3.64 15.75
C ALA A 182 13.38 3.98 14.45
N ALA A 183 12.05 3.91 14.47
CA ALA A 183 11.21 4.23 13.32
C ALA A 183 11.26 5.74 13.00
N ASP A 184 11.23 6.59 14.03
CA ASP A 184 11.37 8.05 13.87
C ASP A 184 12.75 8.43 13.31
N ARG A 185 13.82 7.84 13.84
CA ARG A 185 15.20 8.05 13.36
C ARG A 185 15.35 7.62 11.91
N PHE A 186 14.77 6.49 11.52
CA PHE A 186 14.75 6.04 10.13
C PHE A 186 14.06 7.07 9.23
N CYS A 187 12.89 7.58 9.64
CA CYS A 187 12.15 8.58 8.86
C CYS A 187 12.96 9.86 8.67
N GLN A 188 13.62 10.35 9.72
CA GLN A 188 14.48 11.54 9.66
C GLN A 188 15.65 11.34 8.69
N LYS A 189 16.40 10.25 8.81
CA LYS A 189 17.50 9.92 7.90
C LYS A 189 17.06 9.77 6.45
N LEU A 190 15.87 9.21 6.21
CA LEU A 190 15.32 9.10 4.87
C LEU A 190 15.01 10.48 4.28
N ASP A 191 14.39 11.37 5.06
CA ASP A 191 14.10 12.73 4.63
C ASP A 191 15.39 13.52 4.33
N GLU A 192 16.41 13.37 5.18
CA GLU A 192 17.75 13.94 4.96
C GLU A 192 18.38 13.41 3.67
N LEU A 193 18.42 12.09 3.46
CA LEU A 193 18.97 11.47 2.25
C LEU A 193 18.27 11.99 0.99
N ARG A 194 16.93 12.09 1.01
CA ARG A 194 16.15 12.57 -0.12
C ARG A 194 16.40 14.06 -0.41
N ALA A 195 16.64 14.87 0.63
CA ALA A 195 16.92 16.29 0.48
C ALA A 195 18.29 16.56 -0.17
N VAL A 196 19.29 15.72 0.11
CA VAL A 196 20.66 15.90 -0.41
C VAL A 196 20.98 14.99 -1.59
N TRP A 197 20.03 14.19 -2.07
CA TRP A 197 20.25 13.12 -3.06
C TRP A 197 21.05 13.58 -4.29
N PHE A 198 20.68 14.71 -4.88
CA PHE A 198 21.31 15.24 -6.09
C PHE A 198 22.67 15.90 -5.85
N SER A 199 23.06 16.15 -4.60
CA SER A 199 24.41 16.63 -4.25
C SER A 199 25.42 15.51 -3.98
N LEU A 200 24.94 14.26 -3.86
CA LEU A 200 25.80 13.10 -3.60
C LEU A 200 26.41 12.58 -4.91
N SER A 201 27.64 12.09 -4.84
CA SER A 201 28.19 11.28 -5.93
C SER A 201 27.41 9.98 -6.10
N GLN A 202 27.43 9.39 -7.29
CA GLN A 202 26.72 8.13 -7.56
C GLN A 202 27.14 6.99 -6.61
N THR A 203 28.43 6.92 -6.23
CA THR A 203 28.94 5.94 -5.26
C THR A 203 28.34 6.16 -3.86
N GLU A 204 28.20 7.42 -3.44
CA GLU A 204 27.56 7.78 -2.17
C GLU A 204 26.07 7.49 -2.19
N GLN A 205 25.37 7.81 -3.28
CA GLN A 205 23.96 7.47 -3.47
C GLN A 205 23.71 5.97 -3.30
N GLN A 206 24.48 5.13 -3.99
CA GLN A 206 24.37 3.67 -3.91
C GLN A 206 24.63 3.16 -2.49
N ARG A 207 25.69 3.65 -1.83
CA ARG A 207 26.04 3.27 -0.46
C ARG A 207 24.94 3.65 0.53
N SER A 208 24.44 4.89 0.44
CA SER A 208 23.39 5.41 1.31
C SER A 208 22.06 4.69 1.08
N LEU A 209 21.68 4.40 -0.18
CA LEU A 209 20.49 3.63 -0.50
C LEU A 209 20.54 2.23 0.13
N LEU A 210 21.66 1.51 -0.05
CA LEU A 210 21.82 0.18 0.55
C LEU A 210 21.82 0.21 2.08
N ALA A 211 22.40 1.24 2.69
CA ALA A 211 22.35 1.43 4.14
C ALA A 211 20.91 1.66 4.62
N MET A 212 20.17 2.56 3.94
CA MET A 212 18.77 2.83 4.25
C MET A 212 17.88 1.60 4.05
N MET A 213 18.11 0.78 3.02
CA MET A 213 17.38 -0.47 2.86
C MET A 213 17.61 -1.44 4.01
N ARG A 214 18.83 -1.53 4.57
CA ARG A 214 19.10 -2.39 5.74
C ARG A 214 18.41 -1.85 6.98
N GLU A 215 18.58 -0.56 7.26
CA GLU A 215 17.95 0.10 8.41
C GLU A 215 16.42 0.03 8.35
N ALA A 216 15.81 0.14 7.16
CA ALA A 216 14.38 -0.03 6.95
C ALA A 216 13.85 -1.38 7.43
N VAL A 217 14.59 -2.46 7.18
CA VAL A 217 14.20 -3.81 7.58
C VAL A 217 14.28 -3.96 9.09
N ASP A 218 15.35 -3.48 9.70
CA ASP A 218 15.56 -3.60 11.14
C ASP A 218 14.53 -2.74 11.91
N ALA A 219 14.35 -1.48 11.51
CA ALA A 219 13.31 -0.61 12.06
C ALA A 219 11.90 -1.19 11.84
N GLY A 220 11.66 -1.84 10.70
CA GLY A 220 10.37 -2.48 10.40
C GLY A 220 10.07 -3.68 11.30
N LYS A 221 11.07 -4.52 11.57
CA LYS A 221 10.95 -5.65 12.51
C LYS A 221 10.67 -5.15 13.93
N GLU A 222 11.43 -4.16 14.39
CA GLU A 222 11.25 -3.55 15.71
C GLU A 222 9.86 -2.91 15.85
N THR A 223 9.45 -2.14 14.85
CA THR A 223 8.12 -1.50 14.80
C THR A 223 6.99 -2.54 14.89
N LEU A 224 7.07 -3.62 14.10
CA LEU A 224 6.09 -4.70 14.16
C LEU A 224 6.06 -5.36 15.55
N ALA A 225 7.22 -5.72 16.10
CA ALA A 225 7.32 -6.35 17.41
C ALA A 225 6.74 -5.46 18.52
N ALA A 226 7.10 -4.18 18.53
CA ALA A 226 6.64 -3.23 19.53
C ALA A 226 5.15 -2.90 19.40
N TRP A 227 4.64 -2.73 18.18
CA TRP A 227 3.21 -2.54 17.94
C TRP A 227 2.38 -3.75 18.40
N PHE A 228 2.86 -4.97 18.13
CA PHE A 228 2.19 -6.17 18.62
C PHE A 228 2.23 -6.30 20.15
N SER A 229 3.30 -5.83 20.79
CA SER A 229 3.47 -5.92 22.25
C SER A 229 2.65 -4.89 23.04
N SER A 230 2.28 -3.77 22.42
CA SER A 230 1.59 -2.64 23.07
C SER A 230 0.06 -2.69 22.99
N MET A 231 -0.52 -3.59 22.20
CA MET A 231 -1.97 -3.69 22.00
C MET A 231 -2.64 -4.73 22.92
N VAL A 232 -3.18 -4.37 24.11
CA VAL A 232 -4.30 -5.08 24.80
C VAL A 232 -5.04 -4.10 25.76
N PRO A 233 -6.40 -3.95 25.72
CA PRO A 233 -7.31 -4.90 26.41
C PRO A 233 -8.47 -5.53 25.61
N ASP A 234 -9.07 -4.90 24.59
CA ASP A 234 -10.43 -5.33 24.19
C ASP A 234 -10.52 -6.59 23.28
N ILE A 235 -9.41 -7.09 22.75
CA ILE A 235 -9.39 -8.23 21.82
C ILE A 235 -9.06 -9.51 22.61
N HIS A 236 -10.08 -10.26 23.02
CA HIS A 236 -9.96 -11.47 23.85
C HIS A 236 -9.27 -12.63 23.11
N ILE A 237 -8.15 -13.11 23.65
CA ILE A 237 -7.41 -14.23 23.07
C ILE A 237 -7.93 -15.53 23.68
N SER A 238 -8.80 -16.27 22.98
CA SER A 238 -9.07 -17.68 23.30
C SER A 238 -8.16 -18.57 22.45
N CYS A 239 -7.08 -19.07 23.04
CA CYS A 239 -6.13 -19.94 22.36
C CYS A 239 -6.77 -21.31 22.11
N GLY A 240 -6.92 -21.71 20.85
CA GLY A 240 -7.27 -23.09 20.53
C GLY A 240 -7.38 -23.37 19.05
N PHE A 241 -6.29 -23.33 18.27
CA PHE A 241 -6.29 -23.87 16.91
C PHE A 241 -4.97 -24.53 16.51
N GLN A 242 -5.12 -25.61 15.74
CA GLN A 242 -4.07 -26.37 15.06
C GLN A 242 -3.58 -25.63 13.80
N THR A 243 -2.38 -26.00 13.39
CA THR A 243 -1.64 -25.55 12.19
C THR A 243 -2.51 -25.35 10.94
N GLY A 244 -2.24 -24.32 10.14
CA GLY A 244 -2.79 -24.18 8.78
C GLY A 244 -1.82 -23.38 7.92
N GLU A 245 -1.86 -23.49 6.60
CA GLU A 245 -1.05 -22.74 5.65
C GLU A 245 -1.79 -21.51 5.12
N VAL A 246 -1.17 -20.33 5.17
CA VAL A 246 -1.65 -19.20 4.38
C VAL A 246 -0.57 -18.67 3.45
N ALA A 247 -0.67 -19.07 2.19
CA ALA A 247 0.21 -18.67 1.09
C ALA A 247 -0.08 -17.23 0.63
N TYR A 248 -0.08 -16.27 1.57
CA TYR A 248 -0.18 -14.84 1.25
C TYR A 248 1.07 -14.32 0.52
N LEU A 249 2.22 -15.00 0.65
CA LEU A 249 3.49 -14.79 -0.08
C LEU A 249 4.01 -16.14 -0.64
N PRO A 250 4.69 -16.28 -1.81
CA PRO A 250 5.50 -17.47 -2.03
C PRO A 250 6.47 -17.59 -0.85
N GLY A 251 6.34 -18.67 -0.09
CA GLY A 251 7.22 -18.96 1.04
C GLY A 251 6.82 -18.41 2.40
N LEU A 252 5.74 -17.63 2.57
CA LEU A 252 5.23 -17.30 3.91
C LEU A 252 4.32 -18.43 4.41
N ARG A 253 4.71 -19.05 5.53
CA ARG A 253 3.97 -20.14 6.15
C ARG A 253 3.55 -19.76 7.57
N TYR A 254 2.28 -20.02 7.88
CA TYR A 254 1.82 -20.07 9.27
C TYR A 254 2.22 -21.40 9.88
N VAL A 255 2.89 -21.35 11.04
CA VAL A 255 3.36 -22.57 11.70
C VAL A 255 2.62 -22.78 13.02
N SER A 256 2.38 -21.73 13.82
CA SER A 256 1.59 -21.86 15.06
C SER A 256 1.10 -20.51 15.59
N SER A 257 0.17 -20.52 16.57
CA SER A 257 -0.41 -19.36 17.27
C SER A 257 0.57 -18.29 17.80
N ARG A 258 1.87 -18.56 17.77
CA ARG A 258 2.94 -17.67 18.24
C ARG A 258 4.03 -17.38 17.21
N GLU A 259 4.12 -18.12 16.10
CA GLU A 259 5.28 -18.09 15.20
C GLU A 259 4.93 -18.35 13.73
N PHE A 260 5.63 -17.61 12.85
CA PHE A 260 5.63 -17.78 11.40
C PHE A 260 7.03 -17.98 10.88
N ALA A 261 7.11 -18.66 9.75
CA ALA A 261 8.34 -18.88 9.01
C ALA A 261 8.16 -18.41 7.57
N VAL A 262 9.08 -17.57 7.11
CA VAL A 262 9.27 -17.26 5.69
C VAL A 262 10.45 -18.06 5.19
N ARG A 263 10.20 -19.01 4.29
CA ARG A 263 11.26 -19.83 3.70
C ARG A 263 11.91 -19.09 2.54
N ARG A 264 13.19 -18.76 2.67
CA ARG A 264 14.11 -18.43 1.57
C ARG A 264 14.77 -19.72 1.08
N GLU A 265 15.26 -19.71 -0.15
CA GLU A 265 15.93 -20.84 -0.80
C GLU A 265 16.99 -21.54 0.08
N ALA A 266 17.69 -20.80 0.96
CA ALA A 266 18.68 -21.33 1.91
C ALA A 266 18.50 -20.92 3.40
N GLU A 267 17.52 -20.08 3.76
CA GLU A 267 17.31 -19.58 5.14
C GLU A 267 15.83 -19.47 5.50
N GLU A 268 15.45 -19.87 6.71
CA GLU A 268 14.08 -19.68 7.23
C GLU A 268 14.05 -18.41 8.10
N LEU A 269 13.47 -17.32 7.57
CA LEU A 269 13.23 -16.10 8.32
C LEU A 269 11.97 -16.27 9.16
N ARG A 270 12.11 -16.46 10.47
CA ARG A 270 10.97 -16.53 11.38
C ARG A 270 10.52 -15.15 11.82
N PHE A 271 9.23 -14.87 11.70
CA PHE A 271 8.59 -13.66 12.22
C PHE A 271 7.52 -14.06 13.23
N HIS A 272 7.48 -13.40 14.38
CA HIS A 272 6.33 -13.49 15.27
C HIS A 272 5.24 -12.58 14.72
N MET A 273 4.21 -13.14 14.08
CA MET A 273 2.96 -12.43 13.82
C MET A 273 1.90 -12.98 14.78
N PRO A 274 1.10 -12.15 15.45
CA PRO A 274 0.07 -12.63 16.34
C PRO A 274 -1.14 -13.15 15.57
N CYS A 275 -1.92 -14.01 16.22
CA CYS A 275 -3.17 -14.56 15.71
C CYS A 275 -4.14 -13.48 15.19
N ARG A 276 -4.10 -12.26 15.74
CA ARG A 276 -4.95 -11.13 15.35
C ARG A 276 -4.72 -10.66 13.91
N TRP A 277 -3.48 -10.74 13.40
CA TRP A 277 -3.22 -10.45 11.98
C TRP A 277 -3.94 -11.46 11.10
N PHE A 278 -3.95 -12.74 11.50
CA PHE A 278 -4.67 -13.77 10.76
C PHE A 278 -6.15 -13.51 10.80
N ASP A 279 -6.73 -13.34 11.98
CA ASP A 279 -8.17 -13.15 12.13
C ASP A 279 -8.67 -11.90 11.38
N HIS A 280 -7.85 -10.86 11.26
CA HIS A 280 -8.12 -9.71 10.39
C HIS A 280 -8.31 -10.12 8.92
N TYR A 281 -7.40 -10.91 8.35
CA TYR A 281 -7.55 -11.40 6.98
C TYR A 281 -8.59 -12.52 6.84
N ARG A 282 -8.77 -13.37 7.85
CA ARG A 282 -9.85 -14.36 7.88
C ARG A 282 -11.19 -13.66 7.79
N PHE A 283 -11.36 -12.57 8.54
CA PHE A 283 -12.57 -11.77 8.48
C PHE A 283 -12.84 -11.27 7.06
N TYR A 284 -11.85 -10.67 6.40
CA TYR A 284 -11.98 -10.25 5.00
C TYR A 284 -12.25 -11.41 4.04
N ALA A 285 -11.59 -12.55 4.25
CA ALA A 285 -11.80 -13.76 3.46
C ALA A 285 -13.21 -14.34 3.67
N GLN A 286 -13.88 -14.11 4.79
CA GLN A 286 -15.25 -14.57 5.02
C GLN A 286 -16.31 -13.66 4.42
N GLN A 287 -15.94 -12.44 4.01
CA GLN A 287 -16.91 -11.50 3.45
C GLN A 287 -17.41 -11.95 2.07
N GLU A 288 -18.66 -11.61 1.77
CA GLU A 288 -19.26 -11.85 0.46
C GLU A 288 -18.74 -10.88 -0.60
N GLY A 289 -18.84 -11.26 -1.87
CA GLY A 289 -18.44 -10.44 -3.01
C GLY A 289 -17.13 -10.86 -3.67
N ALA A 290 -16.74 -10.09 -4.69
CA ALA A 290 -15.61 -10.42 -5.55
C ALA A 290 -14.28 -10.36 -4.79
N LEU A 291 -14.09 -9.35 -3.94
CA LEU A 291 -12.84 -9.18 -3.19
C LEU A 291 -12.62 -10.33 -2.19
N GLY A 292 -13.62 -10.65 -1.37
CA GLY A 292 -13.56 -11.75 -0.41
C GLY A 292 -13.36 -13.10 -1.09
N SER A 293 -14.00 -13.33 -2.24
CA SER A 293 -13.77 -14.54 -3.05
C SER A 293 -12.33 -14.66 -3.54
N SER A 294 -11.76 -13.56 -4.04
CA SER A 294 -10.36 -13.54 -4.47
C SER A 294 -9.39 -13.74 -3.30
N ILE A 295 -9.68 -13.16 -2.13
CA ILE A 295 -8.87 -13.38 -0.91
C ILE A 295 -8.92 -14.86 -0.51
N ARG A 296 -10.10 -15.49 -0.48
CA ARG A 296 -10.22 -16.94 -0.20
C ARG A 296 -9.41 -17.79 -1.18
N ALA A 297 -9.45 -17.46 -2.48
CA ALA A 297 -8.77 -18.24 -3.50
C ALA A 297 -7.24 -18.31 -3.31
N ILE A 298 -6.62 -17.25 -2.76
CA ILE A 298 -5.19 -17.22 -2.46
C ILE A 298 -4.85 -17.77 -1.06
N SER A 299 -5.86 -18.03 -0.24
CA SER A 299 -5.73 -18.47 1.15
C SER A 299 -6.12 -19.94 1.31
N ARG A 300 -5.17 -20.84 1.00
CA ARG A 300 -5.43 -22.29 0.89
C ARG A 300 -5.94 -22.99 2.16
N GLU A 301 -5.66 -22.49 3.38
CA GLU A 301 -6.07 -23.17 4.63
C GLU A 301 -6.41 -22.20 5.76
N ILE A 302 -7.29 -21.22 5.50
CA ILE A 302 -7.88 -20.43 6.58
C ILE A 302 -8.94 -21.30 7.28
N GLY A 303 -8.56 -21.95 8.38
CA GLY A 303 -9.51 -22.63 9.26
C GLY A 303 -10.53 -21.66 9.90
N GLU A 304 -11.63 -22.21 10.42
CA GLU A 304 -12.70 -21.45 11.08
C GLU A 304 -12.25 -20.94 12.46
N SER A 305 -11.95 -19.64 12.58
CA SER A 305 -11.96 -18.93 13.86
C SER A 305 -11.83 -17.41 13.65
N THR A 306 -12.78 -16.65 14.20
CA THR A 306 -12.74 -15.18 14.28
C THR A 306 -12.80 -14.67 15.73
N ARG A 307 -12.60 -15.56 16.71
CA ARG A 307 -12.91 -15.28 18.13
C ARG A 307 -12.05 -14.20 18.77
N CYS A 308 -10.94 -13.79 18.15
CA CYS A 308 -10.12 -12.74 18.74
C CYS A 308 -10.69 -11.34 18.50
N LEU A 309 -11.28 -11.03 17.34
CA LEU A 309 -11.68 -9.66 17.00
C LEU A 309 -12.94 -9.23 17.76
N THR A 310 -12.96 -8.00 18.28
CA THR A 310 -14.18 -7.43 18.90
C THR A 310 -15.26 -7.16 17.86
N SER A 311 -16.51 -7.07 18.31
CA SER A 311 -17.65 -6.75 17.45
C SER A 311 -17.52 -5.38 16.78
N GLU A 312 -16.94 -4.43 17.50
CA GLU A 312 -16.71 -3.05 17.06
C GLU A 312 -15.62 -3.01 15.99
N TYR A 313 -14.55 -3.79 16.18
CA TYR A 313 -13.51 -3.89 15.16
C TYR A 313 -14.01 -4.61 13.91
N GLN A 314 -14.75 -5.71 14.09
CA GLN A 314 -15.40 -6.41 12.97
C GLN A 314 -16.33 -5.49 12.18
N SER A 315 -17.11 -4.64 12.87
CA SER A 315 -17.98 -3.65 12.22
C SER A 315 -17.17 -2.65 11.39
N PHE A 316 -16.07 -2.13 11.95
CA PHE A 316 -15.15 -1.26 11.19
C PHE A 316 -14.55 -1.99 9.96
N LEU A 317 -14.10 -3.23 10.12
CA LEU A 317 -13.55 -4.02 9.02
C LEU A 317 -14.59 -4.29 7.93
N ALA A 318 -15.86 -4.49 8.29
CA ALA A 318 -16.95 -4.67 7.34
C ALA A 318 -17.18 -3.40 6.52
N GLU A 319 -17.20 -2.21 7.15
CA GLU A 319 -17.34 -0.93 6.46
C GLU A 319 -16.18 -0.68 5.49
N LYS A 320 -14.95 -0.89 5.96
CA LYS A 320 -13.75 -0.78 5.13
C LYS A 320 -13.78 -1.77 3.97
N TYR A 321 -14.13 -3.03 4.24
CA TYR A 321 -14.24 -4.06 3.21
C TYR A 321 -15.29 -3.68 2.16
N ALA A 322 -16.46 -3.18 2.58
CA ALA A 322 -17.52 -2.79 1.68
C ALA A 322 -17.07 -1.69 0.70
N ALA A 323 -16.35 -0.67 1.20
CA ALA A 323 -15.75 0.37 0.35
C ALA A 323 -14.77 -0.20 -0.68
N CYS A 324 -13.89 -1.11 -0.25
CA CYS A 324 -12.89 -1.73 -1.12
C CYS A 324 -13.53 -2.68 -2.15
N ASN A 325 -14.48 -3.50 -1.72
CA ASN A 325 -15.18 -4.46 -2.57
C ASN A 325 -16.07 -3.74 -3.60
N SER A 326 -16.70 -2.62 -3.24
CA SER A 326 -17.45 -1.78 -4.18
C SER A 326 -16.55 -1.30 -5.33
N ASN A 327 -15.40 -0.70 -5.00
CA ASN A 327 -14.44 -0.24 -6.01
C ASN A 327 -13.86 -1.39 -6.83
N PHE A 328 -13.52 -2.50 -6.18
CA PHE A 328 -12.98 -3.69 -6.85
C PHE A 328 -13.98 -4.29 -7.84
N ALA A 329 -15.25 -4.44 -7.44
CA ALA A 329 -16.30 -4.93 -8.31
C ALA A 329 -16.57 -3.95 -9.47
N TRP A 330 -16.54 -2.65 -9.21
CA TRP A 330 -16.64 -1.63 -10.25
C TRP A 330 -15.48 -1.72 -11.25
N ALA A 331 -14.25 -1.85 -10.77
CA ALA A 331 -13.06 -1.98 -11.61
C ALA A 331 -13.10 -3.24 -12.49
N LEU A 332 -13.56 -4.38 -11.94
CA LEU A 332 -13.75 -5.61 -12.71
C LEU A 332 -14.81 -5.44 -13.81
N ARG A 333 -15.95 -4.81 -13.51
CA ARG A 333 -17.01 -4.54 -14.51
C ARG A 333 -16.51 -3.69 -15.68
N HIS A 334 -15.48 -2.88 -15.46
CA HIS A 334 -14.91 -1.94 -16.43
C HIS A 334 -13.58 -2.42 -17.03
N ASN A 335 -13.23 -3.71 -16.86
CA ASN A 335 -11.99 -4.30 -17.38
C ASN A 335 -10.70 -3.57 -16.95
N LEU A 336 -10.72 -2.91 -15.79
CA LEU A 336 -9.57 -2.18 -15.26
C LEU A 336 -8.54 -3.10 -14.59
N GLY A 337 -8.93 -4.36 -14.33
CA GLY A 337 -8.18 -5.31 -13.52
C GLY A 337 -7.82 -4.73 -12.16
N LEU A 338 -6.63 -5.11 -11.66
CA LEU A 338 -6.10 -4.60 -10.39
C LEU A 338 -5.64 -3.14 -10.46
N GLY A 339 -5.39 -2.62 -11.66
CA GLY A 339 -4.87 -1.27 -11.87
C GLY A 339 -5.87 -0.15 -11.56
N GLY A 340 -7.18 -0.46 -11.54
CA GLY A 340 -8.23 0.47 -11.10
C GLY A 340 -8.72 0.22 -9.67
N SER A 341 -8.12 -0.73 -8.96
CA SER A 341 -8.58 -1.10 -7.61
C SER A 341 -7.74 -0.40 -6.55
N PHE A 342 -8.39 0.28 -5.60
CA PHE A 342 -7.69 0.76 -4.41
C PHE A 342 -6.99 -0.43 -3.74
N ARG A 343 -5.69 -0.28 -3.49
CA ARG A 343 -4.85 -1.33 -2.89
C ARG A 343 -5.28 -1.59 -1.44
N PHE A 344 -5.98 -2.69 -1.21
CA PHE A 344 -6.25 -3.35 0.06
C PHE A 344 -5.02 -4.09 0.57
N GLY A 345 -4.02 -3.33 1.05
CA GLY A 345 -2.77 -3.88 1.56
C GLY A 345 -2.04 -4.77 0.54
N PHE A 346 -1.45 -5.87 1.02
CA PHE A 346 -0.70 -6.83 0.20
C PHE A 346 -1.55 -7.81 -0.61
N LEU A 347 -2.88 -7.81 -0.46
CA LEU A 347 -3.71 -8.86 -1.04
C LEU A 347 -3.85 -8.73 -2.56
N LEU A 348 -3.96 -7.50 -3.08
CA LEU A 348 -4.29 -7.26 -4.49
C LEU A 348 -3.26 -7.71 -5.54
N PRO A 349 -1.93 -7.54 -5.36
CA PRO A 349 -0.96 -7.98 -6.37
C PRO A 349 -1.01 -9.47 -6.74
N ARG A 350 -1.81 -10.28 -6.03
CA ARG A 350 -1.93 -11.74 -6.16
C ARG A 350 -3.33 -12.22 -6.54
N LEU A 351 -4.32 -11.32 -6.60
CA LEU A 351 -5.70 -11.71 -6.88
C LEU A 351 -5.94 -12.09 -8.34
N LEU A 352 -4.89 -12.21 -9.16
CA LEU A 352 -4.95 -12.75 -10.52
C LEU A 352 -3.83 -13.78 -10.75
N PRO A 353 -4.21 -15.05 -10.83
CA PRO A 353 -3.89 -15.85 -12.02
C PRO A 353 -5.12 -16.49 -12.68
N SER A 354 -6.34 -16.27 -12.18
CA SER A 354 -7.52 -16.99 -12.65
C SER A 354 -8.82 -16.18 -12.45
N VAL A 355 -9.08 -15.26 -13.36
CA VAL A 355 -10.45 -14.93 -13.78
C VAL A 355 -10.55 -15.48 -15.20
N PRO A 356 -11.51 -16.37 -15.50
CA PRO A 356 -11.67 -16.94 -16.84
C PRO A 356 -11.89 -15.88 -17.92
#